data_AF-A0A817SLK8-F1
#
_entry.id   AF-A0A817SLK8-F1
#
_cell.length_a   1.000
_cell.length_b   1.000
_cell.length_c   1.000
_cell.angle_alpha   90.00
_cell.angle_beta   90.00
_cell.angle_gamma   90.00
#
_symmetry.space_group_name_H-M   'P 1'
#
loop_
_entity.id
_entity.type
_entity.pdbx_description
1 polymer ?
#
loop_
_entity_poly.entity_id
_entity_poly.type
_entity_poly.pdbx_seq_one_letter_code
_entity_poly.pdbx_strand_id
1 'polypeptide(L)' 'MKRLGIVWFRNDLRLHDNEILVWAHINNDYVIHMYCFDSRQVIEKTYRCDFVKCDKYRLKFLIDHWMFHQL' A
#
# COMPACT_ATOMS: atom_id res chain seq x y z
N MET A 1 -26.28 -7.60 10.71
CA MET A 1 -25.40 -8.16 9.66
C MET A 1 -23.98 -7.74 9.98
N LYS A 2 -22.98 -8.60 9.78
CA LYS A 2 -21.58 -8.22 9.95
C LYS A 2 -21.11 -7.42 8.73
N ARG A 3 -20.34 -6.35 8.96
CA ARG A 3 -19.79 -5.45 7.93
C ARG A 3 -18.30 -5.74 7.73
N LEU A 4 -17.89 -5.83 6.48
CA LEU A 4 -16.51 -6.04 6.06
C LEU A 4 -16.02 -4.78 5.32
N GLY A 5 -15.00 -4.13 5.87
CA GLY A 5 -14.31 -3.01 5.25
C GLY A 5 -13.01 -3.45 4.59
N ILE A 6 -12.63 -2.78 3.51
CA ILE A 6 -11.32 -2.95 2.88
C ILE A 6 -10.59 -1.61 2.95
N VAL A 7 -9.38 -1.62 3.49
CA VAL A 7 -8.49 -0.45 3.46
C VAL A 7 -7.41 -0.71 2.43
N TRP A 8 -7.41 0.11 1.39
CA TRP A 8 -6.45 0.02 0.30
C TRP A 8 -5.33 1.02 0.49
N PHE A 9 -4.16 0.51 0.84
CA PHE A 9 -2.93 1.28 0.97
C PHE A 9 -2.31 1.59 -0.39
N ARG A 10 -1.73 2.79 -0.50
CA ARG A 10 -0.89 3.20 -1.64
C ARG A 10 0.45 3.71 -1.14
N ASN A 11 0.62 5.02 -1.00
CA ASN A 11 1.87 5.61 -0.50
C ASN A 11 1.86 5.84 1.01
N ASP A 12 0.83 5.34 1.68
CA ASP A 12 0.48 5.55 3.08
C ASP A 12 0.53 4.23 3.86
N LEU A 13 1.51 3.36 3.56
CA LEU A 13 1.77 2.13 4.32
C LEU A 13 2.23 2.49 5.76
N ARG A 14 1.30 2.95 6.58
CA ARG A 14 1.52 3.31 7.98
C ARG A 14 0.29 2.94 8.78
N LEU A 15 0.52 2.30 9.92
CA LEU A 15 -0.54 1.99 10.90
C LEU A 15 -0.79 3.19 11.82
N HIS A 16 0.30 3.83 12.28
CA HIS A 16 0.21 4.99 13.15
C HIS A 16 -0.30 6.21 12.39
N ASP A 17 -1.20 6.95 13.04
CA ASP A 17 -1.72 8.21 12.52
C ASP A 17 -2.35 8.06 11.11
N ASN A 18 -3.11 6.97 10.93
CA ASN A 18 -3.88 6.73 9.72
C ASN A 18 -5.39 6.77 10.03
N GLU A 19 -5.99 7.93 9.78
CA GLU A 19 -7.42 8.19 10.02
C GLU A 19 -8.34 7.21 9.30
N ILE A 20 -7.95 6.73 8.11
CA ILE A 20 -8.73 5.79 7.31
C ILE A 20 -8.81 4.44 8.02
N LEU A 21 -7.70 3.99 8.63
CA LEU A 21 -7.68 2.76 9.41
C LEU A 21 -8.57 2.85 10.64
N VAL A 22 -8.48 3.97 11.38
CA VAL A 22 -9.32 4.20 12.57
C VAL A 22 -10.79 4.21 12.17
N TRP A 23 -11.14 4.95 11.12
CA TRP A 23 -12.51 5.01 10.63
C TRP A 23 -13.02 3.65 10.16
N ALA A 24 -12.20 2.87 9.46
CA ALA A 24 -12.57 1.54 8.99
C ALA A 24 -12.85 0.56 10.15
N HIS A 25 -12.04 0.58 11.21
CA HIS A 25 -12.23 -0.26 12.39
C HIS A 25 -13.44 0.15 13.23
N ILE A 26 -13.75 1.45 13.30
CA ILE A 26 -14.95 1.94 13.99
C ILE A 26 -16.24 1.50 13.26
N ASN A 27 -16.20 1.46 11.92
CA ASN A 27 -17.40 1.27 11.10
C ASN A 27 -17.62 -0.16 10.60
N ASN A 28 -16.69 -1.10 10.82
CA ASN A 28 -16.80 -2.47 10.30
C ASN A 28 -16.45 -3.51 11.38
N ASP A 29 -17.09 -4.67 11.31
CA ASP A 29 -16.81 -5.81 12.20
C ASP A 29 -15.48 -6.49 11.81
N TYR A 30 -15.12 -6.42 10.54
CA TYR A 30 -13.89 -6.93 9.98
C TYR A 30 -13.27 -5.92 9.03
N VAL A 31 -11.94 -5.82 9.04
CA VAL A 31 -11.18 -4.95 8.13
C VAL A 31 -10.08 -5.76 7.45
N ILE A 32 -10.02 -5.70 6.13
CA ILE A 32 -8.93 -6.27 5.33
C ILE A 32 -7.98 -5.16 4.89
N HIS A 33 -6.71 -5.31 5.24
CA HIS A 33 -5.63 -4.45 4.78
C HIS A 33 -5.08 -4.96 3.45
N MET A 34 -5.13 -4.13 2.41
CA MET A 34 -4.68 -4.50 1.07
C MET A 34 -3.69 -3.48 0.52
N TYR A 35 -2.59 -3.98 -0.02
CA TYR A 35 -1.65 -3.22 -0.84
C TYR A 35 -1.43 -3.97 -2.16
N CYS A 36 -1.37 -3.25 -3.28
CA CYS A 36 -1.20 -3.84 -4.60
C CYS A 36 -0.01 -3.19 -5.30
N PHE A 37 0.95 -4.01 -5.74
CA PHE A 37 2.06 -3.58 -6.56
C PHE A 37 1.59 -3.33 -8.00
N ASP A 38 1.50 -2.05 -8.37
CA ASP A 38 1.10 -1.66 -9.72
C ASP A 38 2.26 -1.85 -10.70
N SER A 39 2.06 -2.71 -11.71
CA SER A 39 3.06 -2.99 -12.76
C SER A 39 3.51 -1.71 -13.48
N ARG A 40 2.64 -0.70 -13.58
CA ARG A 40 2.95 0.61 -14.19
C ARG A 40 3.91 1.45 -13.37
N GLN A 41 4.05 1.15 -12.07
CA GLN A 41 5.02 1.80 -11.18
C GLN A 41 6.33 1.02 -11.13
N VAL A 42 6.27 -0.31 -11.17
CA VAL A 42 7.43 -1.18 -10.93
C VAL A 42 8.18 -1.55 -12.21
N ILE A 43 7.48 -1.74 -13.33
CA ILE A 43 8.04 -2.31 -14.56
C ILE A 43 8.22 -1.24 -15.65
N GLU A 44 7.29 -0.28 -15.73
CA GLU A 44 7.30 0.71 -16.80
C GLU A 44 8.39 1.78 -16.65
N LYS A 45 8.74 2.37 -17.79
CA LYS A 45 9.63 3.53 -17.88
C LYS A 45 8.90 4.85 -17.77
N THR A 46 9.61 5.91 -17.39
CA THR A 46 9.10 7.27 -17.31
C THR A 46 8.76 7.75 -18.72
N TYR A 47 7.55 8.31 -18.87
CA TYR A 47 6.98 8.68 -20.17
C TYR A 47 7.88 9.56 -21.06
N ARG A 48 8.68 10.46 -20.47
CA ARG A 48 9.45 11.46 -21.23
C ARG A 48 10.92 11.12 -21.46
N CYS A 49 11.49 10.24 -20.63
CA CYS A 49 12.94 10.11 -20.52
C CYS A 49 13.43 8.65 -20.51
N ASP A 50 12.52 7.68 -20.66
CA ASP A 50 12.82 6.24 -20.69
C ASP A 50 13.59 5.67 -19.48
N PHE A 51 13.64 6.42 -18.37
CA PHE A 51 14.21 5.95 -17.11
C PHE A 51 13.28 4.94 -16.43
N VAL A 52 13.84 4.02 -15.66
CA VAL A 52 13.02 3.13 -14.81
C VAL A 52 12.24 3.97 -13.78
N LYS A 53 10.92 3.80 -13.71
CA LYS A 53 10.08 4.55 -12.75
C LYS A 53 10.39 4.18 -11.29
N CYS A 54 10.70 2.91 -11.05
CA CYS A 54 11.07 2.40 -9.75
C CYS A 54 12.34 1.57 -9.90
N ASP A 55 13.46 2.11 -9.44
CA ASP A 55 14.71 1.35 -9.40
C ASP A 55 14.72 0.33 -8.25
N LYS A 56 15.62 -0.64 -8.33
CA LYS A 56 15.78 -1.76 -7.39
C LYS A 56 15.84 -1.33 -5.93
N TYR A 57 16.44 -0.18 -5.63
CA TYR A 57 16.54 0.34 -4.26
C TYR A 57 15.19 0.79 -3.70
N ARG A 58 14.40 1.52 -4.51
CA ARG A 58 13.07 1.95 -4.12
C ARG A 58 12.11 0.76 -4.02
N LEU A 59 12.23 -0.20 -4.94
CA LEU A 59 11.44 -1.43 -4.88
C LEU A 59 11.76 -2.24 -3.63
N LYS A 60 13.05 -2.42 -3.32
CA LYS A 60 13.49 -3.11 -2.11
C LYS A 60 12.97 -2.43 -0.85
N PHE A 61 13.13 -1.10 -0.75
CA PHE A 61 12.59 -0.34 0.37
C PHE A 61 11.08 -0.55 0.54
N LEU A 62 10.33 -0.54 -0.55
CA LEU A 62 8.87 -0.70 -0.49
C LEU A 62 8.45 -2.12 -0.11
N ILE A 63 9.17 -3.14 -0.56
CA ILE A 63 8.96 -4.54 -0.13
C ILE A 63 9.30 -4.70 1.35
N ASP A 64 10.46 -4.24 1.79
CA ASP A 64 10.92 -4.33 3.18
C ASP A 64 9.91 -3.65 4.13
N HIS A 65 9.40 -2.48 3.73
CA HIS A 65 8.40 -1.73 4.49
C HIS A 65 7.04 -2.43 4.56
N TRP A 66 6.59 -3.03 3.45
CA TRP A 66 5.37 -3.83 3.41
C TRP A 66 5.48 -5.08 4.29
N MET A 67 6.62 -5.78 4.23
CA MET A 67 6.89 -6.96 5.06
C MET A 67 6.86 -6.64 6.56
N PHE A 68 7.41 -5.49 6.96
CA PHE A 68 7.39 -5.05 8.36
C PHE A 68 5.97 -4.86 8.90
N HIS A 69 5.01 -4.48 8.05
CA HIS A 69 3.61 -4.25 8.44
C HIS A 69 2.76 -5.54 8.51
N GLN A 70 3.31 -6.70 8.11
CA GLN A 70 2.63 -8.00 8.22
C GLN A 70 3.05 -8.83 9.45
N LEU A 71 4.12 -8.44 10.15
CA LEU A 71 4.59 -9.05 11.39
C LEU A 71 4.03 -8.32 12.61
#